data_AF-A0A2N1NXG8-F1
#
_entry.id   AF-A0A2N1NXG8-F1
#
_cell.length_a   1.000
_cell.length_b   1.000
_cell.length_c   1.000
_cell.angle_alpha   90.00
_cell.angle_beta   90.00
_cell.angle_gamma   90.00
#
_symmetry.space_group_name_H-M   'P 1'
#
loop_
_entity.id
_entity.type
_entity.pdbx_description
1 polymer ?
#
loop_
_entity_poly.entity_id
_entity_poly.type
_entity_poly.pdbx_seq_one_letter_code
_entity_poly.pdbx_strand_id
1 'polypeptide(L)'
;MNKLEQAKSAIEEVTNQCLEKLEQDPSDIECHSALVSTLEKILCSPTNYSEQEQVDLLNSLKFSILPLNEEGKKIKLLKQISWELFTLMIPFLSLTPNLAQEILQSIAQHNNVRETHLMIMERLSWLEWKNQYHSVMEFSSLVNILKIVLNRLDREKLINFLPETIKAIVCIWPVLDKLEDKHKNIIIDSLIQFTEIIAELIEVEKKEFKLSSMPEELYNQEYYLTNYLVVTSFEKFIRSTHIPMSPTYYEMYHPKFNVPWKHKQSLDTQAIDIARLDNSYRRFSYFAEWCFGICCKYHVLSIYATG
;
A
#
# COMPACT_ATOMS: atom_id res chain seq x y z
N MET A 1 3.60 -22.41 -35.25
CA MET A 1 2.81 -21.88 -34.12
C MET A 1 3.25 -20.44 -33.90
N ASN A 2 2.32 -19.47 -33.86
CA ASN A 2 2.69 -18.06 -33.63
C ASN A 2 3.27 -17.90 -32.21
N LYS A 3 4.13 -16.89 -32.01
CA LYS A 3 4.81 -16.58 -30.75
C LYS A 3 3.84 -16.47 -29.56
N LEU A 4 2.68 -15.84 -29.76
CA LEU A 4 1.64 -15.76 -28.73
C LEU A 4 1.14 -17.15 -28.30
N GLU A 5 0.83 -18.03 -29.26
CA GLU A 5 0.33 -19.37 -28.96
C GLU A 5 1.40 -20.24 -28.26
N GLN A 6 2.68 -20.05 -28.61
CA GLN A 6 3.79 -20.67 -27.88
C GLN A 6 3.89 -20.16 -26.43
N ALA A 7 3.70 -18.86 -26.22
CA ALA A 7 3.72 -18.28 -24.89
C ALA A 7 2.55 -18.79 -24.03
N LYS A 8 1.32 -18.79 -24.57
CA LYS A 8 0.12 -19.31 -23.88
C LYS A 8 0.28 -20.78 -23.50
N SER A 9 0.68 -21.61 -24.46
CA SER A 9 0.91 -23.04 -24.25
C SER A 9 1.99 -23.30 -23.20
N ALA A 10 3.09 -22.54 -23.21
CA ALA A 10 4.17 -22.71 -22.23
C ALA A 10 3.71 -22.31 -20.81
N ILE A 11 2.95 -21.22 -20.67
CA ILE A 11 2.39 -20.80 -19.38
C ILE A 11 1.45 -21.89 -18.85
N GLU A 12 0.52 -22.37 -19.67
CA GLU A 12 -0.46 -23.39 -19.28
C GLU A 12 0.24 -24.70 -18.88
N GLU A 13 1.16 -25.20 -19.71
CA GLU A 13 1.87 -26.46 -19.47
C GLU A 13 2.67 -26.43 -18.17
N VAL A 14 3.52 -25.41 -17.98
CA VAL A 14 4.37 -25.31 -16.78
C VAL A 14 3.54 -25.03 -15.54
N THR A 15 2.46 -24.25 -15.65
CA THR A 15 1.53 -24.03 -14.53
C THR A 15 0.87 -25.33 -14.09
N ASN A 16 0.36 -26.12 -15.04
CA ASN A 16 -0.28 -27.40 -14.72
C ASN A 16 0.71 -28.39 -14.08
N GLN A 17 1.94 -28.46 -14.59
CA GLN A 17 3.00 -29.27 -13.99
C GLN A 17 3.28 -28.86 -12.54
N CYS A 18 3.30 -27.56 -12.23
CA CYS A 18 3.51 -27.10 -10.86
C CYS A 18 2.30 -27.32 -9.96
N LEU A 19 1.08 -27.19 -10.48
CA LEU A 19 -0.14 -27.52 -9.72
C LEU A 19 -0.19 -29.00 -9.35
N GLU A 20 0.18 -29.91 -10.27
CA GLU A 20 0.26 -31.34 -10.00
C GLU A 20 1.35 -31.67 -8.98
N LYS A 21 2.54 -31.06 -9.10
CA LYS A 21 3.64 -31.27 -8.16
C LYS A 21 3.36 -30.74 -6.76
N LEU A 22 2.64 -29.61 -6.63
CA LEU A 22 2.22 -29.07 -5.33
C LEU A 22 1.32 -30.03 -4.53
N GLU A 23 0.67 -30.99 -5.19
CA GLU A 23 -0.08 -32.06 -4.51
C GLU A 23 0.82 -33.13 -3.93
N GLN A 24 1.96 -33.38 -4.57
CA GLN A 24 2.88 -34.46 -4.23
C GLN A 24 3.95 -33.98 -3.23
N ASP A 25 4.52 -32.80 -3.45
CA ASP A 25 5.51 -32.16 -2.60
C ASP A 25 5.30 -30.62 -2.57
N PRO A 26 4.68 -30.09 -1.50
CA PRO A 26 4.45 -28.65 -1.34
C PRO A 26 5.73 -27.80 -1.26
N SER A 27 6.89 -28.42 -1.06
CA SER A 27 8.18 -27.77 -0.88
C SER A 27 9.08 -27.85 -2.12
N ASP A 28 8.61 -28.38 -3.24
CA ASP A 28 9.40 -28.48 -4.48
C ASP A 28 9.70 -27.07 -5.05
N ILE A 29 10.92 -26.61 -4.83
CA ILE A 29 11.43 -25.30 -5.30
C ILE A 29 11.68 -25.30 -6.81
N GLU A 30 11.99 -26.46 -7.40
CA GLU A 30 12.41 -26.53 -8.81
C GLU A 30 11.27 -26.18 -9.76
N CYS A 31 10.04 -26.62 -9.47
CA CYS A 31 8.90 -26.27 -10.32
C CYS A 31 8.59 -24.78 -10.28
N HIS A 32 8.62 -24.16 -9.09
CA HIS A 32 8.40 -22.72 -8.96
C HIS A 32 9.43 -21.93 -9.75
N SER A 33 10.71 -22.32 -9.68
CA SER A 33 11.77 -21.67 -10.45
C SER A 33 11.55 -21.78 -11.96
N ALA A 34 11.09 -22.95 -12.45
CA ALA A 34 10.79 -23.15 -13.86
C ALA A 34 9.61 -22.26 -14.33
N LEU A 35 8.55 -22.15 -13.52
CA LEU A 35 7.41 -21.28 -13.81
C LEU A 35 7.83 -19.82 -13.83
N VAL A 36 8.52 -19.33 -12.80
CA VAL A 36 9.02 -17.95 -12.72
C VAL A 36 9.89 -17.64 -13.94
N SER A 37 10.86 -18.50 -14.27
CA SER A 37 11.74 -18.27 -15.42
C SER A 37 10.97 -18.21 -16.74
N THR A 38 9.94 -19.05 -16.89
CA THR A 38 9.05 -19.04 -18.05
C THR A 38 8.26 -17.73 -18.14
N LEU A 39 7.69 -17.29 -17.02
CA LEU A 39 6.94 -16.04 -16.92
C LEU A 39 7.84 -14.83 -17.20
N GLU A 40 9.03 -14.77 -16.62
CA GLU A 40 10.00 -13.70 -16.88
C GLU A 40 10.36 -13.61 -18.36
N LYS A 41 10.69 -14.75 -18.99
CA LYS A 41 11.03 -14.80 -20.42
C LYS A 41 9.89 -14.29 -21.31
N ILE A 42 8.65 -14.55 -20.93
CA ILE A 42 7.47 -14.20 -21.73
C ILE A 42 7.01 -12.77 -21.46
N LEU A 43 7.03 -12.32 -20.20
CA LEU A 43 6.36 -11.10 -19.74
C LEU A 43 7.31 -9.90 -19.54
N CYS A 44 8.63 -10.10 -19.46
CA CYS A 44 9.58 -9.00 -19.19
C CYS A 44 9.64 -7.91 -20.27
N SER A 45 9.10 -8.17 -21.46
CA SER A 45 9.10 -7.25 -22.60
C SER A 45 7.73 -7.24 -23.26
N PRO A 46 6.72 -6.58 -22.66
CA PRO A 46 5.34 -6.60 -23.14
C PRO A 46 5.19 -6.01 -24.55
N THR A 47 6.07 -5.07 -24.93
CA THR A 47 6.12 -4.43 -26.26
C THR A 47 6.49 -5.39 -27.39
N ASN A 48 6.92 -6.61 -27.08
CA ASN A 48 7.14 -7.67 -28.06
C ASN A 48 5.85 -8.28 -28.63
N TYR A 49 4.69 -7.90 -28.07
CA TYR A 49 3.36 -8.31 -28.48
C TYR A 49 2.58 -7.05 -28.88
N SER A 50 1.73 -7.17 -29.91
CA SER A 50 0.75 -6.13 -30.22
C SER A 50 -0.26 -5.95 -29.09
N GLU A 51 -1.00 -4.83 -29.07
CA GLU A 51 -1.96 -4.53 -27.98
C GLU A 51 -2.97 -5.66 -27.75
N GLN A 52 -3.54 -6.22 -28.82
CA GLN A 52 -4.47 -7.36 -28.69
C GLN A 52 -3.75 -8.62 -28.19
N GLU A 53 -2.52 -8.88 -28.64
CA GLU A 53 -1.75 -10.03 -28.16
C GLU A 53 -1.36 -9.87 -26.68
N GLN A 54 -1.14 -8.65 -26.19
CA GLN A 54 -0.93 -8.39 -24.76
C GLN A 54 -2.18 -8.71 -23.94
N VAL A 55 -3.37 -8.30 -24.43
CA VAL A 55 -4.66 -8.62 -23.81
C VAL A 55 -4.89 -10.13 -23.77
N ASP A 56 -4.68 -10.83 -24.89
CA ASP A 56 -4.87 -12.27 -24.99
C ASP A 56 -3.88 -13.04 -24.10
N LEU A 57 -2.64 -12.55 -23.98
CA LEU A 57 -1.61 -13.13 -23.13
C LEU A 57 -1.98 -12.99 -21.65
N LEU A 58 -2.38 -11.81 -21.19
CA LEU A 58 -2.79 -11.60 -19.78
C LEU A 58 -4.06 -12.36 -19.42
N ASN A 59 -5.02 -12.48 -20.35
CA ASN A 59 -6.18 -13.32 -20.13
C ASN A 59 -5.79 -14.78 -19.95
N SER A 60 -4.89 -15.31 -20.79
CA SER A 60 -4.37 -16.67 -20.65
C SER A 60 -3.67 -16.87 -19.30
N LEU A 61 -2.80 -15.93 -18.91
CA LEU A 61 -2.10 -15.95 -17.63
C LEU A 61 -3.08 -15.97 -16.45
N LYS A 62 -4.09 -15.10 -16.52
CA LYS A 62 -5.15 -14.99 -15.52
C LYS A 62 -5.87 -16.34 -15.34
N PHE A 63 -6.29 -16.99 -16.42
CA PHE A 63 -7.00 -18.27 -16.33
C PHE A 63 -6.11 -19.40 -15.78
N SER A 64 -4.83 -19.41 -16.14
CA SER A 64 -3.89 -20.43 -15.69
C SER A 64 -3.57 -20.29 -14.19
N ILE A 65 -3.26 -19.08 -13.73
CA ILE A 65 -2.65 -18.86 -12.41
C ILE A 65 -3.65 -18.41 -11.34
N LEU A 66 -4.62 -17.57 -11.69
CA LEU A 66 -5.52 -17.02 -10.68
C LEU A 66 -6.54 -18.07 -10.22
N PRO A 67 -6.81 -18.16 -8.91
CA PRO A 67 -7.83 -19.04 -8.39
C PRO A 67 -9.22 -18.57 -8.85
N LEU A 68 -9.99 -19.45 -9.46
CA LEU A 68 -11.42 -19.24 -9.65
C LEU A 68 -12.13 -19.84 -8.43
N ASN A 69 -12.61 -19.00 -7.50
CA ASN A 69 -13.15 -19.39 -6.18
C ASN A 69 -12.07 -19.86 -5.19
N GLU A 70 -12.45 -20.62 -4.14
CA GLU A 70 -11.54 -21.18 -3.13
C GLU A 70 -10.70 -22.37 -3.67
N GLU A 71 -10.15 -22.24 -4.88
CA GLU A 71 -9.22 -23.19 -5.48
C GLU A 71 -7.89 -23.19 -4.72
N GLY A 72 -7.82 -23.94 -3.62
CA GLY A 72 -6.69 -23.96 -2.69
C GLY A 72 -5.33 -24.22 -3.34
N LYS A 73 -5.26 -24.98 -4.45
CA LYS A 73 -4.01 -25.24 -5.18
C LYS A 73 -3.49 -23.98 -5.88
N LYS A 74 -4.34 -23.29 -6.64
CA LYS A 74 -3.96 -22.02 -7.29
C LYS A 74 -3.68 -20.91 -6.29
N ILE A 75 -4.40 -20.88 -5.16
CA ILE A 75 -4.10 -19.95 -4.05
C ILE A 75 -2.67 -20.19 -3.51
N LYS A 76 -2.27 -21.46 -3.31
CA LYS A 76 -0.91 -21.80 -2.86
C LYS A 76 0.14 -21.40 -3.88
N LEU A 77 -0.07 -21.74 -5.15
CA LEU A 77 0.84 -21.36 -6.24
C LEU A 77 1.00 -19.85 -6.31
N LEU A 78 -0.12 -19.11 -6.33
CA LEU A 78 -0.13 -17.66 -6.40
C LEU A 78 0.66 -17.01 -5.25
N LYS A 79 0.59 -17.57 -4.03
CA LYS A 79 1.41 -17.09 -2.90
C LYS A 79 2.90 -17.28 -3.17
N GLN A 80 3.31 -18.42 -3.69
CA GLN A 80 4.73 -18.76 -3.92
C GLN A 80 5.39 -17.90 -5.01
N ILE A 81 4.64 -17.50 -6.05
CA ILE A 81 5.15 -16.68 -7.15
C ILE A 81 4.71 -15.21 -7.06
N SER A 82 4.10 -14.83 -5.94
CA SER A 82 3.41 -13.54 -5.82
C SER A 82 4.32 -12.35 -6.05
N TRP A 83 5.58 -12.42 -5.61
CA TRP A 83 6.55 -11.33 -5.72
C TRP A 83 6.98 -11.09 -7.17
N GLU A 84 7.33 -12.17 -7.85
CA GLU A 84 7.76 -12.17 -9.24
C GLU A 84 6.60 -11.77 -10.15
N LEU A 85 5.42 -12.35 -9.93
CA LEU A 85 4.23 -11.99 -10.69
C LEU A 85 3.83 -10.52 -10.47
N PHE A 86 3.90 -10.02 -9.24
CA PHE A 86 3.63 -8.61 -8.94
C PHE A 86 4.57 -7.70 -9.75
N THR A 87 5.86 -8.01 -9.76
CA THR A 87 6.88 -7.26 -10.49
C THR A 87 6.66 -7.32 -12.01
N LEU A 88 6.33 -8.49 -12.55
CA LEU A 88 6.09 -8.69 -13.98
C LEU A 88 4.83 -7.99 -14.49
N MET A 89 3.85 -7.71 -13.62
CA MET A 89 2.64 -6.98 -14.00
C MET A 89 2.83 -5.47 -14.07
N ILE A 90 3.87 -4.91 -13.44
CA ILE A 90 4.08 -3.45 -13.39
C ILE A 90 4.14 -2.81 -14.79
N PRO A 91 4.92 -3.32 -15.77
CA PRO A 91 4.95 -2.74 -17.10
C PRO A 91 3.58 -2.73 -17.79
N PHE A 92 2.72 -3.70 -17.48
CA PHE A 92 1.39 -3.82 -18.04
C PHE A 92 0.38 -2.82 -17.46
N LEU A 93 0.66 -2.19 -16.30
CA LEU A 93 -0.23 -1.18 -15.71
C LEU A 93 -0.43 0.04 -16.62
N SER A 94 0.56 0.36 -17.45
CA SER A 94 0.46 1.45 -18.43
C SER A 94 -0.13 1.01 -19.78
N LEU A 95 -0.13 -0.29 -20.08
CA LEU A 95 -0.48 -0.84 -21.40
C LEU A 95 -1.88 -1.47 -21.41
N THR A 96 -2.17 -2.31 -20.43
CA THR A 96 -3.43 -3.05 -20.26
C THR A 96 -3.90 -2.94 -18.79
N PRO A 97 -4.15 -1.71 -18.30
CA PRO A 97 -4.32 -1.40 -16.89
C PRO A 97 -5.35 -2.28 -16.20
N ASN A 98 -6.52 -2.49 -16.81
CA ASN A 98 -7.61 -3.23 -16.19
C ASN A 98 -7.24 -4.70 -15.89
N LEU A 99 -6.55 -5.37 -16.81
CA LEU A 99 -6.18 -6.78 -16.64
C LEU A 99 -5.01 -6.95 -15.69
N ALA A 100 -3.99 -6.10 -15.81
CA ALA A 100 -2.86 -6.09 -14.89
C ALA A 100 -3.34 -5.80 -13.46
N GLN A 101 -4.25 -4.82 -13.30
CA GLN A 101 -4.84 -4.48 -12.01
C GLN A 101 -5.63 -5.66 -11.42
N GLU A 102 -6.41 -6.38 -12.22
CA GLU A 102 -7.15 -7.56 -11.75
C GLU A 102 -6.22 -8.66 -11.20
N ILE A 103 -5.11 -8.92 -11.89
CA ILE A 103 -4.10 -9.88 -11.43
C ILE A 103 -3.48 -9.42 -10.09
N LEU A 104 -3.08 -8.15 -10.00
CA LEU A 104 -2.52 -7.59 -8.78
C LEU A 104 -3.52 -7.57 -7.61
N GLN A 105 -4.80 -7.32 -7.89
CA GLN A 105 -5.86 -7.40 -6.89
C GLN A 105 -6.02 -8.83 -6.36
N SER A 106 -5.96 -9.84 -7.22
CA SER A 106 -5.98 -11.24 -6.80
C SER A 106 -4.78 -11.59 -5.90
N ILE A 107 -3.57 -11.11 -6.24
CA ILE A 107 -2.40 -11.24 -5.34
C ILE A 107 -2.71 -10.60 -3.99
N ALA A 108 -3.24 -9.37 -3.98
CA ALA A 108 -3.56 -8.65 -2.75
C ALA A 108 -4.71 -9.23 -1.94
N GLN A 109 -5.60 -10.04 -2.54
CA GLN A 109 -6.67 -10.75 -1.83
C GLN A 109 -6.16 -12.03 -1.17
N HIS A 110 -5.29 -12.77 -1.86
CA HIS A 110 -4.90 -14.12 -1.43
C HIS A 110 -3.56 -14.18 -0.70
N ASN A 111 -2.65 -13.23 -0.93
CA ASN A 111 -1.33 -13.25 -0.32
C ASN A 111 -1.30 -12.70 1.12
N ASN A 112 -0.17 -12.88 1.82
CA ASN A 112 0.07 -12.27 3.12
C ASN A 112 0.02 -10.75 3.02
N VAL A 113 -0.80 -10.12 3.88
CA VAL A 113 -1.01 -8.66 3.88
C VAL A 113 0.29 -7.88 4.05
N ARG A 114 1.21 -8.37 4.90
CA ARG A 114 2.51 -7.72 5.13
C ARG A 114 3.41 -7.82 3.91
N GLU A 115 3.43 -8.96 3.24
CA GLU A 115 4.25 -9.15 2.03
C GLU A 115 3.72 -8.28 0.88
N THR A 116 2.41 -8.29 0.63
CA THR A 116 1.83 -7.42 -0.39
C THR A 116 2.06 -5.94 -0.08
N HIS A 117 1.95 -5.53 1.19
CA HIS A 117 2.28 -4.16 1.60
C HIS A 117 3.73 -3.81 1.27
N LEU A 118 4.69 -4.70 1.57
CA LEU A 118 6.11 -4.50 1.23
C LEU A 118 6.34 -4.39 -0.27
N MET A 119 5.72 -5.24 -1.09
CA MET A 119 5.77 -5.15 -2.56
C MET A 119 5.35 -3.76 -3.04
N ILE A 120 4.23 -3.25 -2.50
CA ILE A 120 3.72 -1.93 -2.88
C ILE A 120 4.67 -0.81 -2.43
N MET A 121 5.16 -0.85 -1.19
CA MET A 121 6.08 0.17 -0.67
C MET A 121 7.37 0.21 -1.47
N GLU A 122 7.92 -0.95 -1.82
CA GLU A 122 9.12 -1.06 -2.66
C GLU A 122 8.89 -0.43 -4.03
N ARG A 123 7.77 -0.75 -4.70
CA ARG A 123 7.44 -0.15 -5.99
C ARG A 123 7.22 1.36 -5.92
N LEU A 124 6.51 1.85 -4.91
CA LEU A 124 6.35 3.30 -4.69
C LEU A 124 7.71 4.00 -4.53
N SER A 125 8.70 3.34 -3.89
CA SER A 125 10.05 3.88 -3.72
C SER A 125 10.88 3.93 -5.01
N TRP A 126 10.47 3.18 -6.04
CA TRP A 126 11.18 3.06 -7.32
C TRP A 126 10.50 3.80 -8.47
N LEU A 127 9.44 4.57 -8.20
CA LEU A 127 8.76 5.35 -9.25
C LEU A 127 9.73 6.37 -9.87
N GLU A 128 10.05 6.16 -11.15
CA GLU A 128 10.87 7.07 -11.94
C GLU A 128 10.01 8.00 -12.80
N TRP A 129 10.04 9.30 -12.54
CA TRP A 129 9.20 10.29 -13.21
C TRP A 129 9.67 10.72 -14.61
N LYS A 130 10.65 10.01 -15.18
CA LYS A 130 11.13 10.25 -16.56
C LYS A 130 10.05 9.91 -17.59
N ASN A 131 9.37 8.77 -17.40
CA ASN A 131 8.17 8.41 -18.15
C ASN A 131 6.94 8.68 -17.26
N GLN A 132 6.44 9.92 -17.32
CA GLN A 132 5.36 10.37 -16.45
C GLN A 132 4.13 9.47 -16.54
N TYR A 133 3.69 9.12 -17.76
CA TYR A 133 2.49 8.32 -17.96
C TYR A 133 2.60 6.96 -17.26
N HIS A 134 3.71 6.25 -17.45
CA HIS A 134 3.92 4.96 -16.79
C HIS A 134 3.87 5.07 -15.26
N SER A 135 4.61 6.02 -14.70
CA SER A 135 4.71 6.19 -13.24
C SER A 135 3.41 6.66 -12.60
N VAL A 136 2.61 7.45 -13.32
CA VAL A 136 1.27 7.86 -12.88
C VAL A 136 0.31 6.68 -12.85
N MET A 137 0.32 5.85 -13.90
CA MET A 137 -0.51 4.64 -13.96
C MET A 137 -0.10 3.62 -12.89
N GLU A 138 1.20 3.45 -12.66
CA GLU A 138 1.73 2.60 -11.59
C GLU A 138 1.29 3.13 -10.21
N PHE A 139 1.51 4.41 -9.92
CA PHE A 139 1.10 5.02 -8.64
C PHE A 139 -0.39 4.85 -8.36
N SER A 140 -1.25 5.20 -9.33
CA SER A 140 -2.71 5.09 -9.18
C SER A 140 -3.15 3.64 -8.94
N SER A 141 -2.53 2.70 -9.64
CA SER A 141 -2.79 1.26 -9.50
C SER A 141 -2.38 0.74 -8.11
N LEU A 142 -1.21 1.16 -7.62
CA LEU A 142 -0.71 0.80 -6.29
C LEU A 142 -1.61 1.35 -5.17
N VAL A 143 -2.12 2.58 -5.29
CA VAL A 143 -3.11 3.14 -4.35
C VAL A 143 -4.39 2.31 -4.31
N ASN A 144 -4.89 1.91 -5.48
CA ASN A 144 -6.07 1.05 -5.57
C ASN A 144 -5.84 -0.32 -4.90
N ILE A 145 -4.64 -0.90 -5.02
CA ILE A 145 -4.30 -2.17 -4.37
C ILE A 145 -4.16 -1.98 -2.85
N LEU A 146 -3.62 -0.85 -2.38
CA LEU A 146 -3.53 -0.53 -0.95
C LEU A 146 -4.89 -0.58 -0.27
N LYS A 147 -5.97 -0.16 -0.94
CA LYS A 147 -7.34 -0.31 -0.42
C LYS A 147 -7.63 -1.75 0.03
N ILE A 148 -7.31 -2.72 -0.82
CA ILE A 148 -7.57 -4.14 -0.56
C ILE A 148 -6.70 -4.62 0.60
N VAL A 149 -5.42 -4.26 0.59
CA VAL A 149 -4.45 -4.66 1.63
C VAL A 149 -4.86 -4.10 2.99
N LEU A 150 -5.19 -2.81 3.07
CA LEU A 150 -5.55 -2.14 4.32
C LEU A 150 -6.90 -2.61 4.87
N ASN A 151 -7.89 -2.88 4.01
CA ASN A 151 -9.19 -3.42 4.41
C ASN A 151 -9.11 -4.85 4.99
N ARG A 152 -8.02 -5.58 4.73
CA ARG A 152 -7.77 -6.91 5.29
C ARG A 152 -7.09 -6.88 6.66
N LEU A 153 -6.70 -5.70 7.15
CA LEU A 153 -6.07 -5.54 8.47
C LEU A 153 -7.12 -5.32 9.55
N ASP A 154 -6.94 -6.00 10.68
CA ASP A 154 -7.60 -5.62 11.92
C ASP A 154 -7.19 -4.19 12.31
N ARG A 155 -8.10 -3.45 12.93
CA ARG A 155 -7.87 -2.04 13.34
C ARG A 155 -6.61 -1.86 14.17
N GLU A 156 -6.34 -2.78 15.07
CA GLU A 156 -5.14 -2.77 15.94
C GLU A 156 -3.84 -2.94 15.14
N LYS A 157 -3.89 -3.63 14.00
CA LYS A 157 -2.72 -3.86 13.15
C LYS A 157 -2.52 -2.73 12.15
N LEU A 158 -3.60 -2.09 11.69
CA LEU A 158 -3.62 -0.97 10.75
C LEU A 158 -2.55 0.08 11.09
N ILE A 159 -2.42 0.36 12.38
CA ILE A 159 -1.52 1.35 12.94
C ILE A 159 -0.04 1.14 12.63
N ASN A 160 0.37 -0.12 12.44
CA ASN A 160 1.74 -0.47 12.13
C ASN A 160 2.08 -0.22 10.66
N PHE A 161 1.05 -0.10 9.80
CA PHE A 161 1.22 0.07 8.37
C PHE A 161 0.99 1.51 7.92
N LEU A 162 0.08 2.25 8.58
CA LEU A 162 -0.30 3.60 8.17
C LEU A 162 0.87 4.58 8.06
N PRO A 163 1.81 4.69 9.04
CA PRO A 163 2.85 5.72 8.98
C PRO A 163 3.73 5.59 7.73
N GLU A 164 4.25 4.39 7.46
CA GLU A 164 5.07 4.14 6.26
C GLU A 164 4.24 4.26 4.97
N THR A 165 2.97 3.86 4.98
CA THR A 165 2.08 4.01 3.82
C THR A 165 1.85 5.48 3.49
N ILE A 166 1.48 6.30 4.49
CA ILE A 166 1.27 7.75 4.33
C ILE A 166 2.58 8.38 3.85
N LYS A 167 3.71 8.01 4.46
CA LYS A 167 5.03 8.51 4.07
C LYS A 167 5.32 8.25 2.59
N ALA A 168 5.16 7.01 2.13
CA ALA A 168 5.40 6.62 0.74
C ALA A 168 4.47 7.35 -0.24
N ILE A 169 3.18 7.52 0.12
CA ILE A 169 2.20 8.22 -0.71
C ILE A 169 2.50 9.73 -0.78
N VAL A 170 2.77 10.39 0.35
CA VAL A 170 3.03 11.84 0.44
C VAL A 170 4.33 12.23 -0.27
N CYS A 171 5.29 11.30 -0.43
CA CYS A 171 6.50 11.54 -1.23
C CYS A 171 6.22 11.91 -2.70
N ILE A 172 4.98 11.78 -3.19
CA ILE A 172 4.59 12.21 -4.52
C ILE A 172 4.46 13.73 -4.69
N TRP A 173 4.12 14.46 -3.61
CA TRP A 173 3.82 15.90 -3.66
C TRP A 173 4.90 16.75 -4.34
N PRO A 174 6.20 16.55 -4.06
CA PRO A 174 7.29 17.32 -4.69
C PRO A 174 7.40 17.15 -6.21
N VAL A 175 6.71 16.15 -6.76
CA VAL A 175 6.72 15.82 -8.19
C VAL A 175 5.53 16.47 -8.91
N LEU A 176 4.44 16.80 -8.21
CA LEU A 176 3.22 17.29 -8.85
C LEU A 176 3.42 18.53 -9.71
N ASP A 177 4.28 19.45 -9.29
CA ASP A 177 4.58 20.69 -10.03
C ASP A 177 5.36 20.44 -11.33
N LYS A 178 5.88 19.22 -11.52
CA LYS A 178 6.65 18.81 -12.69
C LYS A 178 5.84 17.98 -13.68
N LEU A 179 4.61 17.60 -13.32
CA LEU A 179 3.73 16.78 -14.14
C LEU A 179 2.92 17.63 -15.10
N GLU A 180 2.65 17.10 -16.30
CA GLU A 180 1.62 17.67 -17.18
C GLU A 180 0.24 17.62 -16.49
N ASP A 181 -0.63 18.60 -16.74
CA ASP A 181 -1.93 18.72 -16.07
C ASP A 181 -2.77 17.44 -16.11
N LYS A 182 -2.80 16.75 -17.26
CA LYS A 182 -3.54 15.48 -17.41
C LYS A 182 -3.04 14.39 -16.45
N HIS A 183 -1.73 14.35 -16.21
CA HIS A 183 -1.08 13.39 -15.30
C HIS A 183 -1.28 13.80 -13.85
N LYS A 184 -1.21 15.11 -13.59
CA LYS A 184 -1.44 15.72 -12.28
C LYS A 184 -2.84 15.36 -11.75
N ASN A 185 -3.87 15.46 -12.59
CA ASN A 185 -5.24 15.10 -12.22
C ASN A 185 -5.37 13.64 -11.74
N ILE A 186 -4.74 12.69 -12.44
CA ILE A 186 -4.78 11.27 -12.05
C ILE A 186 -4.14 11.03 -10.68
N ILE A 187 -3.01 11.71 -10.40
CA ILE A 187 -2.35 11.61 -9.09
C ILE A 187 -3.24 12.22 -8.00
N ILE A 188 -3.83 13.40 -8.25
CA ILE A 188 -4.73 14.07 -7.30
C ILE A 188 -5.94 13.17 -6.97
N ASP A 189 -6.58 12.61 -8.00
CA ASP A 189 -7.70 11.67 -7.81
C ASP A 189 -7.28 10.47 -6.96
N SER A 190 -6.08 9.94 -7.18
CA SER A 190 -5.53 8.83 -6.40
C SER A 190 -5.24 9.25 -4.94
N LEU A 191 -4.78 10.46 -4.69
CA LEU A 191 -4.53 10.98 -3.34
C LEU A 191 -5.82 11.23 -2.56
N ILE A 192 -6.86 11.73 -3.23
CA ILE A 192 -8.20 11.86 -2.68
C ILE A 192 -8.73 10.47 -2.31
N GLN A 193 -8.66 9.51 -3.23
CA GLN A 193 -9.09 8.14 -3.00
C GLN A 193 -8.35 7.51 -1.80
N PHE A 194 -7.04 7.67 -1.73
CA PHE A 194 -6.25 7.19 -0.58
C PHE A 194 -6.79 7.76 0.74
N THR A 195 -7.10 9.05 0.77
CA THR A 195 -7.60 9.69 1.99
C THR A 195 -8.98 9.19 2.37
N GLU A 196 -9.87 9.00 1.40
CA GLU A 196 -11.18 8.39 1.63
C GLU A 196 -11.03 6.99 2.22
N ILE A 197 -10.09 6.17 1.71
CA ILE A 197 -9.80 4.85 2.26
C ILE A 197 -9.37 4.95 3.73
N ILE A 198 -8.44 5.85 4.06
CA ILE A 198 -8.00 6.00 5.45
C ILE A 198 -9.16 6.51 6.31
N ALA A 199 -9.93 7.49 5.85
CA ALA A 199 -11.11 8.03 6.55
C ALA A 199 -12.16 6.95 6.87
N GLU A 200 -12.41 6.04 5.93
CA GLU A 200 -13.31 4.90 6.13
C GLU A 200 -12.77 3.92 7.18
N LEU A 201 -11.48 3.57 7.10
CA LEU A 201 -10.82 2.66 8.04
C LEU A 201 -10.77 3.23 9.47
N ILE A 202 -10.63 4.55 9.58
CA ILE A 202 -10.57 5.25 10.87
C ILE A 202 -11.94 5.69 11.40
N GLU A 203 -13.05 5.40 10.71
CA GLU A 203 -14.43 5.71 11.13
C GLU A 203 -14.64 7.18 11.55
N VAL A 204 -14.03 8.13 10.84
CA VAL A 204 -14.44 9.52 11.03
C VAL A 204 -15.88 9.65 10.54
N GLU A 205 -16.74 10.27 11.35
CA GLU A 205 -18.12 10.55 10.93
C GLU A 205 -18.10 11.21 9.56
N LYS A 206 -18.63 10.53 8.54
CA LYS A 206 -18.65 10.94 7.12
C LYS A 206 -19.30 12.31 6.84
N LYS A 207 -19.71 13.05 7.87
CA LYS A 207 -20.49 14.28 7.74
C LYS A 207 -19.68 15.50 7.29
N GLU A 208 -18.35 15.52 7.41
CA GLU A 208 -17.56 16.72 7.08
C GLU A 208 -16.24 16.46 6.35
N PHE A 209 -16.21 15.58 5.34
CA PHE A 209 -15.08 15.52 4.40
C PHE A 209 -15.54 15.85 2.98
N LYS A 210 -15.29 17.10 2.54
CA LYS A 210 -15.39 17.51 1.13
C LYS A 210 -14.01 17.89 0.63
N LEU A 211 -13.29 16.91 0.11
CA LEU A 211 -12.09 17.15 -0.70
C LEU A 211 -12.54 17.59 -2.10
N SER A 212 -11.86 18.57 -2.67
CA SER A 212 -12.18 19.17 -3.97
C SER A 212 -11.17 18.69 -5.01
N SER A 213 -11.55 18.60 -6.28
CA SER A 213 -10.66 18.20 -7.37
C SER A 213 -10.00 19.39 -8.09
N MET A 214 -10.15 20.62 -7.55
CA MET A 214 -9.65 21.83 -8.20
C MET A 214 -8.14 22.02 -8.01
N PRO A 215 -7.34 22.16 -9.10
CA PRO A 215 -5.88 22.31 -9.03
C PRO A 215 -5.39 23.53 -8.24
N GLU A 216 -6.20 24.59 -8.16
CA GLU A 216 -5.87 25.84 -7.48
C GLU A 216 -5.85 25.70 -5.95
N GLU A 217 -6.43 24.62 -5.41
CA GLU A 217 -6.53 24.36 -3.97
C GLU A 217 -5.48 23.35 -3.47
N LEU A 218 -4.56 22.90 -4.34
CA LEU A 218 -3.61 21.82 -4.05
C LEU A 218 -2.81 22.00 -2.77
N TYR A 219 -2.32 23.22 -2.50
CA TYR A 219 -1.55 23.51 -1.30
C TYR A 219 -2.38 23.37 -0.01
N ASN A 220 -3.63 23.86 -0.04
CA ASN A 220 -4.55 23.72 1.07
C ASN A 220 -4.95 22.25 1.23
N GLN A 221 -5.17 21.53 0.14
CA GLN A 221 -5.48 20.11 0.17
C GLN A 221 -4.32 19.29 0.71
N GLU A 222 -3.08 19.49 0.27
CA GLU A 222 -1.89 18.83 0.84
C GLU A 222 -1.78 19.05 2.35
N TYR A 223 -1.96 20.30 2.80
CA TYR A 223 -1.96 20.65 4.23
C TYR A 223 -3.10 19.98 4.98
N TYR A 224 -4.34 20.04 4.49
CA TYR A 224 -5.51 19.44 5.15
C TYR A 224 -5.46 17.92 5.12
N LEU A 225 -5.05 17.31 4.00
CA LEU A 225 -4.92 15.86 3.80
C LEU A 225 -3.84 15.31 4.72
N THR A 226 -2.64 15.90 4.69
CA THR A 226 -1.53 15.46 5.52
C THR A 226 -1.85 15.66 7.00
N ASN A 227 -2.35 16.84 7.40
CA ASN A 227 -2.72 17.07 8.80
C ASN A 227 -3.88 16.18 9.25
N TYR A 228 -4.91 15.98 8.44
CA TYR A 228 -6.02 15.11 8.81
C TYR A 228 -5.58 13.66 8.95
N LEU A 229 -4.77 13.16 8.00
CA LEU A 229 -4.23 11.80 8.05
C LEU A 229 -3.33 11.61 9.28
N VAL A 230 -2.48 12.61 9.59
CA VAL A 230 -1.59 12.59 10.76
C VAL A 230 -2.39 12.68 12.07
N VAL A 231 -3.29 13.66 12.20
CA VAL A 231 -4.10 13.92 13.41
C VAL A 231 -5.04 12.75 13.68
N THR A 232 -5.70 12.20 12.66
CA THR A 232 -6.63 11.10 12.87
C THR A 232 -5.92 9.77 13.12
N SER A 233 -4.78 9.53 12.44
CA SER A 233 -3.92 8.38 12.77
C SER A 233 -3.38 8.48 14.19
N PHE A 234 -3.05 9.69 14.66
CA PHE A 234 -2.62 9.95 16.04
C PHE A 234 -3.74 9.77 17.06
N GLU A 235 -4.93 10.29 16.79
CA GLU A 235 -6.09 10.16 17.68
C GLU A 235 -6.49 8.68 17.84
N LYS A 236 -6.52 7.92 16.74
CA LYS A 236 -6.75 6.46 16.83
C LYS A 236 -5.57 5.72 17.44
N PHE A 237 -4.32 6.16 17.25
CA PHE A 237 -3.16 5.57 17.95
C PHE A 237 -3.34 5.62 19.45
N ILE A 238 -3.68 6.80 19.97
CA ILE A 238 -3.90 7.01 21.40
C ILE A 238 -5.11 6.21 21.92
N ARG A 239 -6.15 6.03 21.10
CA ARG A 239 -7.36 5.29 21.50
C ARG A 239 -7.22 3.76 21.39
N SER A 240 -6.42 3.25 20.44
CA SER A 240 -6.27 1.80 20.16
C SER A 240 -5.10 1.15 20.87
N THR A 241 -4.02 1.92 21.14
CA THR A 241 -3.20 1.59 22.29
C THR A 241 -4.11 1.77 23.49
N HIS A 242 -4.59 0.67 24.07
CA HIS A 242 -4.92 0.66 25.50
C HIS A 242 -3.62 1.06 26.21
N ILE A 243 -3.28 2.35 26.22
CA ILE A 243 -2.80 2.97 27.43
C ILE A 243 -4.00 2.71 28.34
N PRO A 244 -3.98 1.72 29.26
CA PRO A 244 -4.98 1.75 30.31
C PRO A 244 -4.85 3.16 30.84
N MET A 245 -5.87 4.01 30.63
CA MET A 245 -5.81 5.42 30.99
C MET A 245 -5.30 5.42 32.41
N SER A 246 -3.99 5.69 32.56
CA SER A 246 -3.33 5.16 33.73
C SER A 246 -3.90 5.95 34.89
N PRO A 247 -3.96 5.38 36.10
CA PRO A 247 -4.31 6.16 37.28
C PRO A 247 -3.61 7.53 37.26
N THR A 248 -2.38 7.60 36.73
CA THR A 248 -1.61 8.82 36.44
C THR A 248 -2.33 9.87 35.56
N TYR A 249 -3.01 9.49 34.46
CA TYR A 249 -3.73 10.45 33.61
C TYR A 249 -5.00 10.95 34.30
N TYR A 250 -5.71 10.06 35.02
CA TYR A 250 -6.90 10.43 35.80
C TYR A 250 -6.55 11.24 37.06
N GLU A 251 -5.44 10.96 37.73
CA GLU A 251 -4.92 11.68 38.90
C GLU A 251 -4.40 13.08 38.53
N MET A 252 -3.80 13.22 37.34
CA MET A 252 -3.27 14.50 36.85
C MET A 252 -4.38 15.50 36.51
N TYR A 253 -5.53 15.04 36.01
CA TYR A 253 -6.66 15.91 35.61
C TYR A 253 -7.84 15.89 36.61
N HIS A 254 -7.95 14.88 37.48
CA HIS A 254 -9.00 14.76 38.50
C HIS A 254 -8.42 14.39 39.89
N PRO A 255 -7.81 15.36 40.60
CA PRO A 255 -7.09 15.12 41.87
C PRO A 255 -7.96 14.65 43.05
N LYS A 256 -9.29 14.58 42.87
CA LYS A 256 -10.26 14.35 43.94
C LYS A 256 -10.51 12.87 44.26
N PHE A 257 -9.90 11.93 43.52
CA PHE A 257 -10.13 10.49 43.67
C PHE A 257 -8.82 9.72 43.91
N ASN A 258 -8.12 10.02 45.01
CA ASN A 258 -6.92 9.26 45.42
C ASN A 258 -7.28 8.08 46.33
N VAL A 259 -6.91 6.85 45.94
CA VAL A 259 -7.02 5.65 46.80
C VAL A 259 -5.61 5.03 47.03
N PRO A 260 -5.15 4.80 48.28
CA PRO A 260 -3.72 4.64 48.60
C PRO A 260 -3.05 3.32 48.20
N TRP A 261 -3.80 2.30 47.77
CA TRP A 261 -3.26 0.94 47.61
C TRP A 261 -2.65 0.67 46.21
N LYS A 262 -2.72 1.63 45.26
CA LYS A 262 -2.25 1.45 43.86
C LYS A 262 -0.75 1.75 43.62
N HIS A 263 -0.03 2.33 44.58
CA HIS A 263 1.33 2.83 44.35
C HIS A 263 2.40 1.75 44.07
N LYS A 264 2.22 0.51 44.54
CA LYS A 264 3.21 -0.56 44.34
C LYS A 264 3.06 -1.30 43.02
N GLN A 265 1.84 -1.43 42.48
CA GLN A 265 1.63 -1.96 41.12
C GLN A 265 1.89 -0.89 40.04
N SER A 266 1.80 0.41 40.37
CA SER A 266 2.00 1.47 39.38
C SER A 266 3.45 1.64 38.94
N LEU A 267 4.44 1.34 39.78
CA LEU A 267 5.86 1.58 39.46
C LEU A 267 6.42 0.58 38.43
N ASP A 268 6.13 -0.72 38.59
CA ASP A 268 6.55 -1.74 37.63
C ASP A 268 5.78 -1.63 36.30
N THR A 269 4.51 -1.23 36.36
CA THR A 269 3.69 -0.98 35.17
C THR A 269 4.11 0.33 34.48
N GLN A 270 4.46 1.38 35.24
CA GLN A 270 5.02 2.63 34.71
C GLN A 270 6.33 2.39 33.97
N ALA A 271 7.24 1.57 34.47
CA ALA A 271 8.51 1.33 33.77
C ALA A 271 8.31 0.64 32.41
N ILE A 272 7.39 -0.33 32.34
CA ILE A 272 7.05 -1.07 31.10
C ILE A 272 6.25 -0.18 30.13
N ASP A 273 5.29 0.60 30.64
CA ASP A 273 4.49 1.52 29.85
C ASP A 273 5.33 2.72 29.37
N ILE A 274 6.25 3.24 30.17
CA ILE A 274 7.17 4.31 29.76
C ILE A 274 8.12 3.80 28.67
N ALA A 275 8.65 2.57 28.76
CA ALA A 275 9.49 2.01 27.69
C ALA A 275 8.70 1.78 26.38
N ARG A 276 7.43 1.34 26.47
CA ARG A 276 6.54 1.17 25.31
C ARG A 276 6.07 2.49 24.71
N LEU A 277 5.75 3.46 25.58
CA LEU A 277 5.43 4.83 25.21
C LEU A 277 6.65 5.51 24.59
N ASP A 278 7.86 5.35 25.13
CA ASP A 278 9.07 5.98 24.59
C ASP A 278 9.44 5.40 23.21
N ASN A 279 9.24 4.09 22.99
CA ASN A 279 9.46 3.48 21.68
C ASN A 279 8.41 3.89 20.65
N SER A 280 7.15 4.01 21.08
CA SER A 280 6.03 4.51 20.27
C SER A 280 6.15 6.01 19.97
N TYR A 281 6.53 6.79 20.98
CA TYR A 281 6.72 8.23 20.92
C TYR A 281 7.96 8.58 20.11
N ARG A 282 9.04 7.80 20.12
CA ARG A 282 10.16 7.98 19.18
C ARG A 282 9.75 7.72 17.75
N ARG A 283 9.07 6.60 17.46
CA ARG A 283 8.56 6.31 16.10
C ARG A 283 7.61 7.39 15.61
N PHE A 284 6.76 7.91 16.51
CA PHE A 284 5.81 8.96 16.21
C PHE A 284 6.46 10.36 16.15
N SER A 285 7.46 10.68 16.98
CA SER A 285 8.16 11.97 16.91
C SER A 285 8.98 12.05 15.64
N TYR A 286 9.59 10.96 15.17
CA TYR A 286 10.21 10.93 13.85
C TYR A 286 9.21 11.13 12.72
N PHE A 287 7.99 10.56 12.83
CA PHE A 287 6.92 10.77 11.85
C PHE A 287 6.37 12.20 11.88
N ALA A 288 6.10 12.74 13.07
CA ALA A 288 5.62 14.10 13.28
C ALA A 288 6.67 15.14 12.90
N GLU A 289 7.94 14.98 13.28
CA GLU A 289 9.06 15.84 12.85
C GLU A 289 9.31 15.74 11.35
N TRP A 290 9.07 14.57 10.72
CA TRP A 290 9.17 14.42 9.27
C TRP A 290 8.00 15.08 8.54
N CYS A 291 6.76 14.88 8.99
CA CYS A 291 5.58 15.55 8.44
C CYS A 291 5.68 17.07 8.64
N PHE A 292 6.10 17.52 9.82
CA PHE A 292 6.35 18.93 10.10
C PHE A 292 7.53 19.46 9.28
N GLY A 293 8.58 18.65 9.09
CA GLY A 293 9.71 18.96 8.22
C GLY A 293 9.33 19.09 6.75
N ILE A 294 8.42 18.25 6.23
CA ILE A 294 7.86 18.38 4.89
C ILE A 294 7.02 19.64 4.79
N CYS A 295 6.06 19.84 5.70
CA CYS A 295 5.25 21.05 5.74
C CYS A 295 6.13 22.32 5.80
N CYS A 296 7.17 22.35 6.65
CA CYS A 296 8.06 23.49 6.78
C CYS A 296 8.99 23.70 5.58
N LYS A 297 9.54 22.64 4.97
CA LYS A 297 10.47 22.74 3.84
C LYS A 297 9.79 23.31 2.58
N TYR A 298 8.50 23.04 2.40
CA TYR A 298 7.71 23.61 1.30
C TYR A 298 7.03 24.95 1.67
N HIS A 299 6.77 25.22 2.96
CA HIS A 299 6.33 26.54 3.39
C HIS A 299 7.41 27.62 3.16
N VAL A 300 8.69 27.29 3.40
CA VAL A 300 9.82 28.20 3.10
C VAL A 300 9.94 28.47 1.60
N LEU A 301 9.70 27.49 0.73
CA LEU A 301 9.77 27.71 -0.74
C LEU A 301 8.60 28.57 -1.27
N SER A 302 7.41 28.53 -0.65
CA SER A 302 6.28 29.38 -1.04
C SER A 302 6.48 30.85 -0.65
N ILE A 303 7.14 31.13 0.48
CA ILE A 303 7.38 32.50 0.97
C ILE A 303 8.45 33.21 0.12
N TYR A 304 9.35 32.46 -0.53
CA TYR A 304 10.38 33.02 -1.42
C TYR A 304 9.99 33.03 -2.91
N ALA A 305 8.85 32.47 -3.31
CA ALA A 305 8.35 32.51 -4.69
C ALA A 305 7.37 33.67 -4.97
N THR A 306 6.94 34.40 -3.93
CA THR A 306 6.11 35.61 -4.03
C THR A 306 6.83 36.88 -3.57
N GLY A 307 8.17 36.87 -3.57
CA GLY A 307 9.02 38.05 -3.32
C GLY A 307 9.70 38.53 -4.60
#